data_AF-A0A8I0AE73-F1
#
_entry.id   AF-A0A8I0AE73-F1
#
_cell.length_a   1.000
_cell.length_b   1.000
_cell.length_c   1.000
_cell.angle_alpha   90.00
_cell.angle_beta   90.00
_cell.angle_gamma   90.00
#
_symmetry.space_group_name_H-M   'P 1'
#
loop_
_entity.id
_entity.type
_entity.pdbx_description
1 polymer ?
#
loop_
_entity_poly.entity_id
_entity_poly.type
_entity_poly.pdbx_seq_one_letter_code
_entity_poly.pdbx_strand_id
1 'polypeptide(L)'
;MGLFGNLFKSEFEKWVEGASCEELSEAYEEERQKWIREGYNGGTGKKTAKMNRLNSEIRKRVAKEWENDPCRNKDPNFRWTDANRWDKD
;
A
#
# COMPACT_ATOMS: atom_id res chain seq x y z
N MET A 1 -27.04 16.81 -9.30
CA MET A 1 -25.65 16.53 -9.75
C MET A 1 -25.15 15.32 -8.97
N GLY A 2 -25.28 14.09 -9.48
CA GLY A 2 -24.87 12.90 -8.71
C GLY A 2 -25.23 11.59 -9.40
N LEU A 3 -24.61 11.32 -10.55
CA LEU A 3 -24.97 10.18 -11.41
C LEU A 3 -23.75 9.36 -11.89
N PHE A 4 -22.67 9.26 -11.09
CA PHE A 4 -21.53 8.41 -11.44
C PHE A 4 -20.93 7.59 -10.27
N GLY A 5 -21.46 7.72 -9.04
CA GLY A 5 -20.83 7.13 -7.85
C GLY A 5 -21.04 5.63 -7.64
N ASN A 6 -22.10 5.02 -8.20
CA ASN A 6 -22.59 3.72 -7.73
C ASN A 6 -22.84 2.66 -8.83
N LEU A 7 -22.56 2.92 -10.12
CA LEU A 7 -22.97 2.01 -11.19
C LEU A 7 -21.84 1.20 -11.84
N PHE A 8 -20.59 1.57 -11.62
CA PHE A 8 -19.43 0.77 -12.02
C PHE A 8 -18.53 0.64 -10.80
N LYS A 9 -18.44 -0.57 -10.22
CA LYS A 9 -17.17 -1.01 -9.65
C LYS A 9 -16.16 -0.80 -10.79
N SER A 10 -15.37 0.27 -10.71
CA SER A 10 -14.61 0.78 -11.86
C SER A 10 -13.70 -0.33 -12.38
N GLU A 11 -13.38 -0.33 -13.68
CA GLU A 11 -12.37 -1.25 -14.24
C GLU A 11 -11.09 -1.26 -13.39
N PHE A 12 -10.78 -0.10 -12.80
CA PHE A 12 -9.73 0.07 -11.82
C PHE A 12 -9.88 -0.80 -10.56
N GLU A 13 -11.07 -0.91 -9.94
CA GLU A 13 -11.23 -1.78 -8.77
C GLU A 13 -11.14 -3.27 -9.11
N LYS A 14 -11.70 -3.69 -10.26
CA LYS A 14 -11.55 -5.07 -10.74
C LYS A 14 -10.09 -5.39 -11.06
N TRP A 15 -9.39 -4.44 -11.68
CA TRP A 15 -7.96 -4.55 -11.93
C TRP A 15 -7.17 -4.61 -10.62
N VAL A 16 -7.46 -3.75 -9.64
CA VAL A 16 -6.78 -3.77 -8.33
C VAL A 16 -6.98 -5.08 -7.57
N GLU A 17 -8.14 -5.72 -7.71
CA GLU A 17 -8.39 -7.04 -7.12
C GLU A 17 -7.55 -8.15 -7.80
N GLY A 18 -7.30 -8.06 -9.11
CA GLY A 18 -6.59 -9.08 -9.90
C GLY A 18 -5.10 -8.84 -10.17
N ALA A 19 -4.62 -7.60 -10.06
CA ALA A 19 -3.25 -7.20 -10.36
C ALA A 19 -2.26 -7.78 -9.34
N SER A 20 -0.99 -7.92 -9.72
CA SER A 20 0.09 -8.34 -8.81
C SER A 20 0.51 -7.22 -7.84
N CYS A 21 1.26 -7.55 -6.78
CA CYS A 21 1.82 -6.53 -5.88
C CYS A 21 2.77 -5.57 -6.60
N GLU A 22 3.54 -6.07 -7.58
CA GLU A 22 4.47 -5.26 -8.38
C GLU A 22 3.71 -4.28 -9.27
N GLU A 23 2.69 -4.74 -9.99
CA GLU A 23 1.86 -3.88 -10.86
C GLU A 23 1.14 -2.79 -10.06
N LEU A 24 0.63 -3.12 -8.87
CA LEU A 24 0.04 -2.13 -7.96
C LEU A 24 1.07 -1.10 -7.50
N SER A 25 2.31 -1.52 -7.23
CA SER A 25 3.38 -0.65 -6.79
C SER A 25 3.86 0.29 -7.91
N GLU A 26 3.96 -0.22 -9.13
CA GLU A 26 4.34 0.54 -10.32
C GLU A 26 3.29 1.60 -10.64
N ALA A 27 2.00 1.22 -10.68
CA ALA A 27 0.89 2.16 -10.86
C ALA A 27 0.82 3.21 -9.75
N TYR A 28 1.18 2.86 -8.50
CA TYR A 28 1.27 3.83 -7.42
C TYR A 28 2.43 4.82 -7.62
N GLU A 29 3.60 4.35 -8.08
CA GLU A 29 4.75 5.21 -8.35
C GLU A 29 4.47 6.15 -9.52
N GLU A 30 3.84 5.68 -10.61
CA GLU A 30 3.42 6.54 -11.72
C GLU A 30 2.49 7.67 -11.26
N GLU A 31 1.45 7.33 -10.47
CA GLU A 31 0.54 8.31 -9.88
C GLU A 31 1.27 9.24 -8.91
N ARG A 32 2.25 8.74 -8.16
CA ARG A 32 3.09 9.56 -7.27
C ARG A 32 3.97 10.53 -8.06
N GLN A 33 4.57 10.12 -9.16
CA GLN A 33 5.38 10.99 -10.04
C GLN A 33 4.52 12.08 -10.66
N LYS A 34 3.31 11.73 -11.11
CA LYS A 34 2.32 12.71 -11.59
C LYS A 34 1.91 13.68 -10.48
N TRP A 35 1.65 13.17 -9.28
CA TRP A 35 1.31 13.99 -8.12
C TRP A 35 2.45 14.92 -7.68
N ILE A 36 3.71 14.47 -7.73
CA ILE A 36 4.88 15.32 -7.44
C ILE A 36 4.96 16.47 -8.44
N ARG A 37 4.75 16.16 -9.73
CA ARG A 37 4.84 17.11 -10.84
C ARG A 37 3.71 18.16 -10.81
N GLU A 38 2.48 17.73 -10.54
CA GLU A 38 1.29 18.56 -10.68
C GLU A 38 0.73 19.07 -9.35
N GLY A 39 0.78 18.26 -8.30
CA GLY A 39 0.06 18.47 -7.04
C GLY A 39 0.91 18.88 -5.84
N TYR A 40 2.20 18.52 -5.81
CA TYR A 40 3.10 18.80 -4.68
C TYR A 40 3.78 20.17 -4.80
N ASN A 41 4.24 20.55 -5.99
CA ASN A 41 4.96 21.81 -6.23
C ASN A 41 4.06 22.98 -6.72
N GLY A 42 2.73 22.79 -6.80
CA GLY A 42 1.81 23.83 -7.29
C GLY A 42 0.32 23.68 -6.93
N GLY A 43 -0.05 22.73 -6.05
CA GLY A 43 -1.45 22.44 -5.69
C GLY A 43 -1.69 22.21 -4.19
N THR A 44 -2.83 21.61 -3.83
CA THR A 44 -3.30 21.43 -2.44
C THR A 44 -2.41 20.53 -1.55
N GLY A 45 -1.40 19.85 -2.11
CA GLY A 45 -0.51 18.94 -1.38
C GLY A 45 -1.17 17.66 -0.85
N LYS A 46 -2.45 17.40 -1.20
CA LYS A 46 -3.18 16.20 -0.80
C LYS A 46 -3.00 15.09 -1.83
N LYS A 47 -2.80 13.86 -1.36
CA LYS A 47 -2.76 12.67 -2.22
C LYS A 47 -4.11 12.46 -2.91
N THR A 48 -4.07 11.99 -4.16
CA THR A 48 -5.28 11.67 -4.91
C THR A 48 -6.03 10.50 -4.27
N ALA A 49 -7.36 10.44 -4.46
CA ALA A 49 -8.17 9.31 -3.98
C ALA A 49 -7.67 7.97 -4.54
N LYS A 50 -7.19 7.97 -5.80
CA LYS A 50 -6.60 6.81 -6.48
C LYS A 50 -5.32 6.34 -5.81
N MET A 51 -4.37 7.23 -5.50
CA MET A 51 -3.16 6.90 -4.71
C MET A 51 -3.51 6.28 -3.36
N ASN A 52 -4.47 6.87 -2.64
CA ASN A 52 -4.85 6.36 -1.32
C ASN A 52 -5.44 4.95 -1.40
N ARG A 53 -6.21 4.65 -2.45
CA ARG A 53 -6.77 3.32 -2.70
C ARG A 53 -5.68 2.30 -2.99
N LEU A 54 -4.76 2.60 -3.93
CA LEU A 54 -3.60 1.74 -4.23
C LEU A 54 -2.76 1.46 -2.98
N ASN A 55 -2.42 2.52 -2.24
CA ASN A 55 -1.65 2.41 -1.01
C ASN A 55 -2.36 1.52 0.04
N SER A 56 -3.68 1.63 0.16
CA SER A 56 -4.44 0.79 1.10
C SER A 56 -4.38 -0.70 0.72
N GLU A 57 -4.45 -1.03 -0.56
CA GLU A 57 -4.41 -2.42 -1.04
C GLU A 57 -3.00 -3.02 -0.95
N ILE A 58 -1.97 -2.26 -1.34
CA ILE A 58 -0.56 -2.66 -1.14
C ILE A 58 -0.31 -2.96 0.34
N ARG A 59 -0.72 -2.06 1.25
CA ARG A 59 -0.54 -2.27 2.71
C ARG A 59 -1.23 -3.52 3.22
N LYS A 60 -2.44 -3.84 2.73
CA LYS A 60 -3.15 -5.08 3.11
C LYS A 60 -2.39 -6.32 2.65
N ARG A 61 -1.90 -6.32 1.41
CA ARG A 61 -1.18 -7.47 0.83
C ARG A 61 0.16 -7.69 1.52
N VAL A 62 0.96 -6.64 1.69
CA VAL A 62 2.23 -6.70 2.42
C VAL A 62 2.00 -7.12 3.88
N ALA A 63 0.95 -6.62 4.54
CA ALA A 63 0.62 -7.06 5.89
C ALA A 63 0.29 -8.55 5.96
N LYS A 64 -0.44 -9.07 4.97
CA LYS A 64 -0.76 -10.50 4.86
C LYS A 64 0.47 -11.34 4.58
N GLU A 65 1.37 -10.91 3.70
CA GLU A 65 2.66 -11.56 3.48
C GLU A 65 3.48 -11.59 4.78
N TRP A 66 3.60 -10.45 5.46
CA TRP A 66 4.31 -10.33 6.74
C TRP A 66 3.69 -11.16 7.87
N GLU A 67 2.37 -11.38 7.88
CA GLU A 67 1.71 -12.24 8.86
C GLU A 67 1.98 -13.73 8.64
N ASN A 68 2.20 -14.12 7.39
CA ASN A 68 2.50 -15.50 7.01
C ASN A 68 4.00 -15.81 6.94
N ASP A 69 4.87 -14.83 7.19
CA ASP A 69 6.32 -15.01 7.17
C ASP A 69 6.76 -16.04 8.24
N PRO A 70 7.42 -17.14 7.86
CA PRO A 70 7.91 -18.14 8.81
C PRO A 70 8.99 -17.60 9.76
N CYS A 71 9.68 -16.52 9.39
CA CYS A 71 10.68 -15.86 10.24
C CYS A 71 10.04 -14.93 11.27
N ARG A 72 8.74 -14.64 11.17
CA ARG A 72 8.05 -13.74 12.09
C ARG A 72 7.81 -14.41 13.43
N ASN A 73 8.39 -13.83 14.49
CA ASN A 73 8.04 -14.21 15.84
C ASN A 73 6.59 -13.76 16.16
N LYS A 74 5.74 -14.72 16.53
CA LYS A 74 4.32 -14.50 16.87
C LYS A 74 4.09 -14.30 18.37
N ASP A 75 5.14 -14.38 19.19
CA ASP A 75 5.06 -14.19 20.63
C ASP A 75 4.69 -12.72 20.95
N PRO A 76 3.57 -12.46 21.64
CA PRO A 76 3.17 -11.11 22.03
C PRO A 76 4.16 -10.45 23.00
N ASN A 77 4.99 -11.23 23.69
CA ASN A 77 6.08 -10.75 24.54
C ASN A 77 7.41 -10.58 23.80
N PHE A 78 7.47 -10.87 22.50
CA PHE A 78 8.69 -10.66 21.72
C PHE A 78 9.03 -9.18 21.66
N ARG A 79 10.12 -8.81 22.33
CA ARG A 79 10.71 -7.47 22.22
C ARG A 79 11.81 -7.56 21.19
N TRP A 80 11.90 -6.56 20.32
CA TRP A 80 12.98 -6.46 19.33
C TRP A 80 14.38 -6.53 19.99
N THR A 81 14.49 -6.16 21.27
CA THR A 81 15.72 -6.28 22.08
C THR A 81 16.12 -7.72 22.38
N ASP A 82 15.20 -8.68 22.35
CA ASP A 82 15.51 -10.10 22.56
C ASP A 82 16.10 -10.76 21.30
N ALA A 83 15.90 -10.17 20.11
CA ALA A 83 16.54 -10.63 18.87
C ALA A 83 18.08 -10.48 18.94
N ASN A 84 18.56 -9.38 19.52
CA ASN A 84 19.98 -9.08 19.67
C ASN A 84 20.59 -9.71 20.94
N ARG A 85 19.83 -10.52 21.71
CA ARG A 85 20.33 -11.14 22.94
C ARG A 85 21.44 -12.17 22.65
N TRP A 86 21.43 -12.74 21.44
CA TRP A 86 22.36 -13.79 21.01
C TRP A 86 23.53 -13.29 20.13
N ASP A 87 23.57 -12.00 19.77
CA ASP A 87 24.74 -11.37 19.11
C ASP A 87 25.82 -10.97 20.14
N LYS A 88 26.16 -11.91 21.02
CA LYS A 88 27.31 -11.83 21.92
C LYS A 88 28.18 -13.04 21.64
N ASP A 89 29.08 -12.90 20.67
CA ASP A 89 30.39 -13.56 20.62
C ASP A 89 31.33 -12.72 19.73
#